data_AF-A0A484L154-F1
#
_entry.id   AF-A0A484L154-F1
#
_cell.length_a   1.000
_cell.length_b   1.000
_cell.length_c   1.000
_cell.angle_alpha   90.00
_cell.angle_beta   90.00
_cell.angle_gamma   90.00
#
_symmetry.space_group_name_H-M   'P 1'
#
loop_
_entity.id
_entity.type
_entity.pdbx_description
1 polymer ?
#
loop_
_entity_poly.entity_id
_entity_poly.type
_entity_poly.pdbx_seq_one_letter_code
_entity_poly.pdbx_strand_id
1 'polypeptide(L)' 'MDMNAGLGGFGAKLTSPKMWDMNVVPTIAEKNTLGVIVIYEHVMIGIYHDWCEAFSTYPRTYDLIHANGIFSL' A
#
# COMPACT_ATOMS: atom_id res chain seq x y z
N MET A 1 6.63 -0.99 -0.50
CA MET A 1 5.40 -1.34 0.24
C MET A 1 5.05 -0.16 1.11
N ASP A 2 3.94 0.50 0.79
CA ASP A 2 3.34 1.53 1.60
C ASP A 2 2.25 0.89 2.47
N MET A 3 2.51 0.79 3.78
CA MET A 3 1.61 0.12 4.72
C MET A 3 0.34 0.92 4.98
N ASN A 4 0.39 2.25 4.85
CA ASN A 4 -0.76 3.14 5.01
C ASN A 4 -0.89 4.05 3.79
N ALA A 5 -1.29 3.45 2.69
CA ALA A 5 -1.51 4.18 1.45
C ALA A 5 -2.82 4.97 1.57
N GLY A 6 -2.72 6.23 2.01
CA GLY A 6 -3.86 7.15 2.05
C GLY A 6 -4.43 7.36 0.65
N LEU A 7 -3.95 8.35 -0.10
CA LEU A 7 -4.34 8.55 -1.51
C LEU A 7 -3.27 8.07 -2.51
N GLY A 8 -2.31 7.24 -2.07
CA GLY A 8 -1.23 6.73 -2.92
C GLY A 8 -0.15 7.77 -3.29
N GLY A 9 -0.12 8.94 -2.62
CA GLY A 9 0.83 10.01 -2.93
C GLY A 9 2.30 9.67 -2.69
N PHE A 10 2.59 8.78 -1.73
CA PHE A 10 3.94 8.27 -1.49
C PHE A 10 4.42 7.36 -2.64
N GLY A 11 3.58 6.39 -3.02
CA GLY A 11 3.85 5.52 -4.17
C GLY A 11 3.96 6.28 -5.49
N ALA A 12 3.15 7.31 -5.71
CA ALA A 12 3.13 8.09 -6.96
C ALA A 12 4.39 8.96 -7.14
N LYS A 13 5.05 9.33 -6.04
CA LYS A 13 6.33 10.04 -6.12
C LYS A 13 7.50 9.09 -6.36
N LEU A 14 7.33 7.84 -5.99
CA LEU A 14 8.31 6.79 -6.13
C LEU A 14 8.23 6.12 -7.50
N THR A 15 7.17 6.27 -8.30
CA THR A 15 7.04 5.54 -9.57
C THR A 15 8.18 5.84 -10.55
N SER A 16 9.11 4.89 -10.64
CA SER A 16 10.09 4.76 -11.71
C SER A 16 9.77 3.49 -12.51
N PRO A 17 10.11 3.41 -13.80
CA PRO A 17 9.72 2.29 -14.67
C PRO A 17 10.26 0.90 -14.25
N LYS A 18 11.12 0.82 -13.22
CA LYS A 18 11.70 -0.44 -12.71
C LYS A 18 11.22 -0.84 -11.31
N MET A 19 10.34 -0.05 -10.69
CA MET A 19 9.89 -0.30 -9.33
C MET A 19 8.38 -0.45 -9.27
N TRP A 20 7.96 -1.45 -8.52
CA TRP A 20 6.56 -1.75 -8.23
C TRP A 20 6.31 -1.39 -6.77
N ASP A 21 5.15 -0.83 -6.49
CA ASP A 21 4.74 -0.54 -5.12
C ASP A 21 3.49 -1.31 -4.75
N MET A 22 3.48 -1.80 -3.52
CA MET A 22 2.32 -2.43 -2.92
C MET A 22 1.75 -1.48 -1.89
N ASN A 23 0.55 -0.99 -2.18
CA ASN A 23 -0.23 -0.12 -1.33
C ASN A 23 -1.17 -0.97 -0.49
N VAL A 24 -0.98 -0.91 0.83
CA VAL A 24 -1.85 -1.56 1.80
C VAL A 24 -2.74 -0.50 2.40
N VAL A 25 -4.04 -0.80 2.43
CA VAL A 25 -5.01 -0.01 3.19
C VAL A 25 -5.49 -0.89 4.34
N PRO A 26 -5.32 -0.45 5.61
CA PRO A 26 -5.81 -1.21 6.74
C PRO A 26 -7.35 -1.28 6.69
N THR A 27 -7.91 -2.44 6.99
CA THR A 27 -9.36 -2.67 7.03
C THR A 27 -10.07 -1.80 8.07
N ILE A 28 -9.33 -1.29 9.05
CA ILE A 28 -9.81 -0.38 10.10
C ILE A 28 -10.01 1.05 9.56
N ALA A 29 -9.40 1.41 8.42
CA ALA A 29 -9.57 2.74 7.84
C ALA A 29 -11.02 2.97 7.39
N GLU A 30 -11.67 3.99 7.96
CA GLU A 30 -13.03 4.40 7.58
C GLU A 30 -13.14 4.89 6.12
N LYS A 31 -12.02 5.26 5.49
CA LYS A 31 -11.98 5.83 4.14
C LYS A 31 -11.49 4.79 3.13
N ASN A 32 -12.37 4.43 2.20
CA ASN A 32 -12.09 3.52 1.10
C ASN A 32 -11.28 4.24 0.00
N THR A 33 -9.96 4.17 0.08
CA THR A 33 -9.05 4.86 -0.86
C THR A 33 -8.45 3.95 -1.93
N LEU A 34 -8.66 2.62 -1.84
CA LEU A 34 -8.16 1.68 -2.85
C LEU A 34 -8.67 1.98 -4.26
N GLY A 35 -9.94 2.36 -4.39
CA GLY A 35 -10.52 2.73 -5.68
C GLY A 35 -9.77 3.90 -6.32
N VAL A 36 -9.32 4.88 -5.52
CA VAL A 36 -8.51 5.98 -6.01
C VAL A 36 -7.12 5.47 -6.39
N ILE A 37 -6.45 4.72 -5.52
CA ILE A 37 -5.06 4.26 -5.73
C ILE A 37 -4.92 3.36 -6.97
N VAL A 38 -5.88 2.48 -7.24
CA VAL A 38 -5.86 1.57 -8.40
C VAL A 38 -6.05 2.32 -9.73
N ILE A 39 -6.73 3.47 -9.72
CA ILE A 39 -6.99 4.27 -10.92
C ILE A 39 -5.74 5.07 -11.32
N TYR A 40 -4.87 5.42 -10.38
CA TYR A 40 -3.81 6.38 -10.66
C TYR A 40 -2.67 5.81 -11.51
N GLU A 41 -2.16 4.57 -11.31
CA GLU A 41 -1.10 4.02 -12.19
C GLU A 41 -1.05 2.47 -12.23
N HIS A 42 -0.82 1.91 -13.43
CA HIS A 42 -0.75 0.47 -13.74
C HIS A 42 0.34 -0.33 -12.98
N VAL A 43 1.24 0.33 -12.26
CA VAL A 43 2.38 -0.26 -11.56
C VAL A 43 2.13 -0.35 -10.03
N MET A 44 0.96 0.09 -9.57
CA MET A 44 0.55 0.06 -8.17
C MET A 44 -0.43 -1.08 -7.91
N ILE A 45 -0.10 -1.95 -6.95
CA ILE A 45 -1.01 -3.00 -6.48
C ILE A 45 -1.61 -2.56 -5.15
N GLY A 46 -2.92 -2.37 -5.10
CA GLY A 46 -3.66 -2.00 -3.89
C GLY A 46 -4.37 -3.18 -3.26
N ILE A 47 -4.21 -3.40 -1.96
CA ILE A 47 -4.90 -4.47 -1.20
C ILE A 47 -5.45 -3.97 0.14
N TYR A 48 -6.61 -4.50 0.52
CA TYR A 48 -7.11 -4.43 1.88
C TYR A 48 -6.45 -5.53 2.69
N HIS A 49 -5.74 -5.17 3.74
CA HIS A 49 -5.09 -6.16 4.61
C HIS A 49 -4.99 -5.63 6.03
N ASP A 50 -5.25 -6.50 7.01
CA ASP A 50 -5.00 -6.19 8.41
C ASP A 50 -3.51 -6.41 8.71
N TRP A 51 -2.82 -5.39 9.21
CA TRP A 51 -1.41 -5.49 9.57
C TRP A 51 -1.14 -6.53 10.67
N CYS A 52 -2.15 -6.88 11.47
CA CYS A 52 -2.05 -7.93 12.48
C CYS A 52 -2.09 -9.35 11.88
N GLU A 53 -2.48 -9.50 10.61
CA GLU A 53 -2.49 -10.79 9.91
C GLU A 53 -1.28 -10.96 9.00
N ALA A 54 -0.83 -12.20 8.84
CA ALA A 54 0.23 -12.53 7.90
C ALA A 54 -0.29 -12.46 6.46
N PHE A 55 0.51 -11.88 5.55
CA PHE A 55 0.20 -11.94 4.13
C PHE A 55 0.23 -13.38 3.63
N SER A 56 -0.88 -13.83 3.03
CA SER A 56 -1.00 -15.19 2.49
C SER A 56 -0.07 -15.47 1.32
N THR A 57 0.51 -14.43 0.70
CA THR A 57 1.49 -14.54 -0.40
C THR A 57 2.91 -14.40 0.13
N TYR A 58 3.35 -15.42 0.88
CA TYR A 58 4.76 -15.56 1.26
C TYR A 58 5.50 -16.46 0.25
N PRO A 59 6.72 -16.09 -0.22
CA PRO A 59 7.48 -14.88 0.07
C PRO A 59 7.55 -13.94 -1.15
N ARG A 60 6.83 -12.82 -1.15
CA ARG A 60 7.33 -11.62 -1.84
C ARG A 60 8.17 -10.82 -0.84
N THR A 61 9.44 -10.63 -1.16
CA THR A 61 10.36 -9.75 -0.42
C THR A 61 10.19 -8.31 -0.89
N TYR A 62 10.23 -7.35 0.02
CA TYR A 62 10.19 -5.92 -0.29
C TYR A 62 11.54 -5.28 0.05
N ASP A 63 12.07 -4.46 -0.85
CA ASP A 63 13.32 -3.73 -0.60
C ASP A 63 13.10 -2.52 0.33
N LEU A 64 11.90 -1.95 0.31
CA LEU A 64 11.52 -0.80 1.12
C LEU A 64 10.09 -0.96 1.67
N ILE A 65 9.97 -0.72 2.98
CA ILE A 65 8.69 -0.64 3.70
C ILE A 65 8.55 0.77 4.26
N HIS A 66 7.45 1.42 3.90
CA HIS A 66 7.04 2.70 4.44
C HIS A 66 5.81 2.50 5.33
N ALA A 67 5.89 3.08 6.53
CA ALA A 67 4.96 2.85 7.62
C ALA A 67 4.74 4.17 8.35
N ASN A 68 3.60 4.83 8.12
CA ASN A 68 3.27 6.08 8.78
C ASN A 68 1.89 6.00 9.43
N GLY A 69 1.81 6.41 10.70
CA GLY A 69 0.55 6.53 11.43
C GLY A 69 -0.18 5.22 11.69
N ILE A 70 0.52 4.08 11.62
CA ILE A 70 -0.06 2.73 11.73
C ILE A 70 -0.81 2.52 13.06
N PHE A 71 -0.25 3.01 14.17
CA PHE A 71 -0.86 2.85 15.50
C PHE A 71 -1.82 3.97 15.91
N SER A 72 -2.00 4.96 15.04
CA SER A 72 -2.76 6.17 15.31
C SER A 72 -3.93 6.34 14.34
N LEU A 73 -4.37 5.23 13.73
CA LEU A 73 -5.47 5.18 12.78
C LEU A 73 -6.83 5.14 13.48
#